data_AF-X1FKB3-F1
#
_entry.id   AF-X1FKB3-F1
#
_cell.length_a   1.000
_cell.length_b   1.000
_cell.length_c   1.000
_cell.angle_alpha   90.00
_cell.angle_beta   90.00
_cell.angle_gamma   90.00
#
_symmetry.space_group_name_H-M   'P 1'
#
loop_
_entity.id
_entity.type
_entity.pdbx_description
1 polymer ?
#
loop_
_entity_poly.entity_id
_entity_poly.type
_entity_poly.pdbx_seq_one_letter_code
_entity_poly.pdbx_strand_id
1 'polypeptide(L)' 'MEYAIETFNLKKYFGDIHAVDGIDLKIPKGYLYGVLGPNGA' A
#
# COMPACT_ATOMS: atom_id res chain seq x y z
N MET A 1 0.33 -19.31 -4.63
CA MET A 1 0.52 -18.19 -5.57
C MET A 1 1.74 -17.41 -5.11
N GLU A 2 2.61 -16.99 -6.02
CA GLU A 2 3.77 -16.17 -5.68
C GLU A 2 3.43 -14.68 -5.82
N TYR A 3 3.57 -13.92 -4.73
CA TYR A 3 3.36 -12.48 -4.72
C TYR A 3 4.66 -11.75 -5.07
N ALA A 4 4.57 -10.73 -5.93
CA ALA A 4 5.67 -9.82 -6.23
C ALA A 4 5.80 -8.73 -5.15
N ILE A 5 4.67 -8.29 -4.59
CA ILE A 5 4.59 -7.30 -3.51
C ILE A 5 3.62 -7.86 -2.48
N GLU A 6 4.04 -7.89 -1.22
CA GLU A 6 3.19 -8.21 -0.09
C GLU A 6 3.48 -7.23 1.05
N THR A 7 2.44 -6.65 1.64
CA THR A 7 2.55 -5.79 2.82
C THR A 7 1.63 -6.28 3.92
N PHE A 8 2.05 -6.04 5.17
CA PHE A 8 1.29 -6.36 6.37
C PHE A 8 1.26 -5.15 7.28
N ASN A 9 0.07 -4.61 7.53
CA ASN A 9 -0.22 -3.45 8.35
C ASN A 9 0.75 -2.28 8.09
N LEU A 10 1.02 -1.99 6.82
CA LEU A 10 2.02 -0.98 6.44
C LEU A 10 1.54 0.39 6.89
N LYS A 11 2.39 1.08 7.63
CA LYS A 11 2.12 2.41 8.19
C LYS A 11 3.27 3.35 7.88
N LYS A 12 2.95 4.61 7.61
CA LYS A 12 3.93 5.69 7.47
C LYS A 12 3.35 6.98 8.01
N TYR A 13 3.95 7.47 9.08
CA TYR A 13 3.54 8.71 9.74
C TYR A 13 4.63 9.79 9.61
N PHE A 14 4.20 11.04 9.53
CA PHE A 14 5.04 12.24 9.51
C PHE A 14 4.56 13.18 10.64
N GLY A 15 5.18 13.07 11.81
CA GLY A 15 4.63 13.67 13.02
C GLY A 15 3.24 13.11 13.31
N ASP A 16 2.26 14.00 13.46
CA ASP A 16 0.86 13.63 13.70
C ASP A 16 0.10 13.23 12.40
N ILE A 17 0.73 13.35 11.23
CA ILE A 17 0.09 13.01 9.96
C ILE A 17 0.25 11.52 9.68
N HIS A 18 -0.87 10.81 9.64
CA HIS A 18 -0.93 9.40 9.26
C HIS A 18 -1.04 9.24 7.74
N ALA A 19 0.07 9.42 7.01
CA ALA A 19 0.07 9.38 5.55
C ALA A 19 -0.26 7.99 4.96
N VAL A 20 0.13 6.92 5.65
CA VAL A 20 -0.33 5.55 5.36
C VAL A 20 -0.70 4.91 6.68
N ASP A 21 -1.91 4.36 6.82
CA ASP A 21 -2.38 3.82 8.09
C ASP A 21 -2.94 2.40 7.98
N GLY A 22 -2.03 1.42 7.94
CA GLY A 22 -2.37 0.01 8.10
C GLY A 22 -2.88 -0.63 6.81
N ILE A 23 -2.13 -0.48 5.72
CA ILE A 23 -2.51 -1.10 4.43
C ILE A 23 -1.89 -2.49 4.24
N ASP A 24 -2.73 -3.41 3.78
CA ASP A 24 -2.35 -4.76 3.34
C ASP A 24 -2.50 -4.84 1.82
N LEU A 25 -1.41 -5.18 1.14
CA LEU A 25 -1.37 -5.38 -0.30
C LEU A 25 -0.84 -6.78 -0.61
N LYS A 26 -1.45 -7.45 -1.59
CA LYS A 26 -0.98 -8.72 -2.13
C LYS A 26 -1.07 -8.67 -3.64
N ILE A 27 0.05 -8.36 -4.30
CA ILE A 27 0.11 -8.20 -5.75
C ILE A 27 0.82 -9.44 -6.33
N PRO A 28 0.13 -10.30 -7.09
CA PRO A 28 0.75 -11.47 -7.70
C PRO A 28 1.79 -11.06 -8.77
N LYS A 29 2.77 -11.93 -9.01
CA LYS A 29 3.71 -11.73 -10.12
C LYS A 29 3.00 -11.62 -11.47
N GLY A 30 3.43 -10.67 -12.30
CA GLY A 30 2.90 -10.43 -13.65
C GLY A 30 1.66 -9.55 -13.73
N TYR A 31 1.22 -8.97 -12.60
CA TYR A 31 0.04 -8.10 -12.56
C TYR A 31 0.44 -6.62 -12.68
N LEU A 32 -0.34 -5.86 -13.46
CA LEU A 32 -0.33 -4.40 -13.44
C LEU A 32 -1.31 -3.91 -12.39
N TYR A 33 -0.84 -3.13 -11.43
CA TYR A 33 -1.65 -2.59 -10.34
C TYR A 33 -1.54 -1.07 -10.29
N GLY A 34 -2.67 -0.37 -10.26
CA GLY A 34 -2.74 1.08 -10.14
C GLY A 34 -3.43 1.46 -8.83
N VAL A 35 -2.87 2.46 -8.14
CA VAL A 35 -3.51 3.08 -6.97
C VAL A 35 -4.09 4.41 -7.43
N LEU A 36 -5.36 4.66 -7.15
CA LEU A 36 -6.07 5.89 -7.51
C LEU A 36 -6.75 6.47 -6.28
N GLY A 37 -6.55 7.76 -6.04
CA GLY A 37 -7.16 8.49 -4.94
C GLY A 37 -7.07 10.00 -5.15
N PRO A 38 -7.76 10.79 -4.33
CA PRO A 38 -7.64 12.25 -4.31
C PRO A 38 -6.24 12.68 -3.84
N ASN A 39 -5.93 13.97 -3.95
CA ASN A 39 -4.69 14.53 -3.42
C ASN A 39 -4.58 14.25 -1.92
N GLY A 40 -3.48 13.60 -1.52
CA GLY A 40 -3.21 13.23 -0.12
C GLY A 40 -3.66 11.82 0.28
N ALA A 41 -4.07 10.98 -0.68
CA ALA A 41 -4.34 9.56 -0.46
C ALA A 41 -3.07 8.69 -0.40
#